data_AF-R5Y9K8-F1
#
_entry.id   AF-R5Y9K8-F1
#
_cell.length_a   1.000
_cell.length_b   1.000
_cell.length_c   1.000
_cell.angle_alpha   90.00
_cell.angle_beta   90.00
_cell.angle_gamma   90.00
#
_symmetry.space_group_name_H-M   'P 1'
#
loop_
_entity.id
_entity.type
_entity.pdbx_description
1 polymer ?
#
loop_
_entity_poly.entity_id
_entity_poly.type
_entity_poly.pdbx_seq_one_letter_code
_entity_poly.pdbx_strand_id
1 'polypeptide(L)'
;MIKGQVIFIAIYVISDIHGEYDLFMKMLEKIKFQDTDTLYILGDILDRGPNPIQLLRRLMEMPNAIPIVGRVFLMESVKKSTERQKLILEADKVMVQSIKKYENDARVIVSKKRTFEAAAAYRQLRTVVHNFASGSNPGGGVVHGASAQEECLCRCSGLYFNLNVQPMWDDVDVITCAAPDLRENPSNGYNQGDGSARVIKLHEKTKCT
;
A
#
# COMPACT_ATOMS: atom_id res chain seq x y z
N MET A 1 47.61 25.95 -9.14
CA MET A 1 47.16 24.77 -9.92
C MET A 1 45.76 24.42 -9.47
N ILE A 2 44.75 24.49 -10.33
CA ILE A 2 43.41 23.97 -10.04
C ILE A 2 43.41 22.50 -10.47
N LYS A 3 43.20 21.56 -9.54
CA LYS A 3 42.95 20.15 -9.90
C LYS A 3 41.52 20.05 -10.39
N GLY A 4 41.32 20.18 -11.70
CA GLY A 4 40.01 19.95 -12.33
C GLY A 4 39.60 18.49 -12.14
N GLN A 5 38.62 18.25 -11.27
CA GLN A 5 38.07 16.92 -11.03
C GLN A 5 37.05 16.62 -12.14
N VAL A 6 37.39 15.71 -13.05
CA VAL A 6 36.49 15.30 -14.12
C VAL A 6 35.36 14.47 -13.52
N ILE A 7 34.17 15.07 -13.43
CA ILE A 7 32.96 14.38 -13.00
C ILE A 7 32.46 13.56 -14.19
N PHE A 8 32.57 12.24 -14.09
CA PHE A 8 31.89 11.33 -14.99
C PHE A 8 30.44 11.18 -14.52
N ILE A 9 29.50 11.39 -15.44
CA ILE A 9 28.06 11.16 -15.23
C ILE A 9 27.69 9.96 -16.11
N ALA A 10 27.22 8.89 -15.49
CA ALA A 10 26.72 7.71 -16.19
C ALA A 10 25.18 7.72 -16.25
N ILE A 11 24.64 7.15 -17.34
CA ILE A 11 23.20 6.91 -17.49
C ILE A 11 23.00 5.40 -17.63
N TYR A 12 22.16 4.84 -16.76
CA TYR A 12 21.83 3.43 -16.68
C TYR A 12 20.33 3.23 -16.98
N VAL A 13 19.97 2.02 -17.42
CA VAL A 13 18.57 1.62 -17.69
C VAL A 13 18.34 0.20 -17.16
N ILE A 14 17.21 -0.04 -16.52
CA ILE A 14 16.79 -1.34 -15.97
C ILE A 14 15.28 -1.56 -16.10
N SER A 15 14.84 -2.81 -16.10
CA SER A 15 13.44 -3.23 -16.00
C SER A 15 13.31 -4.40 -15.02
N ASP A 16 12.08 -4.82 -14.72
CA ASP A 16 11.79 -6.16 -14.14
C ASP A 16 12.48 -6.45 -12.80
N ILE A 17 12.54 -5.43 -11.92
CA ILE A 17 13.19 -5.52 -10.60
C ILE A 17 12.39 -6.43 -9.65
N HIS A 18 11.09 -6.60 -9.88
CA HIS A 18 10.21 -7.58 -9.22
C HIS A 18 10.40 -7.69 -7.70
N GLY A 19 10.50 -6.57 -6.98
CA GLY A 19 10.64 -6.56 -5.51
C GLY A 19 11.97 -7.09 -4.94
N GLU A 20 12.96 -7.40 -5.79
CA GLU A 20 14.25 -7.99 -5.41
C GLU A 20 15.24 -6.92 -4.88
N TYR A 21 14.91 -6.33 -3.72
CA TYR A 21 15.70 -5.29 -3.07
C TYR A 21 17.20 -5.62 -2.94
N ASP A 22 17.53 -6.85 -2.51
CA ASP A 22 18.92 -7.25 -2.28
C ASP A 22 19.73 -7.39 -3.58
N LEU A 23 19.08 -7.77 -4.69
CA LEU A 23 19.71 -7.82 -6.01
C LEU A 23 19.87 -6.41 -6.58
N PHE A 24 18.87 -5.55 -6.37
CA PHE A 24 18.92 -4.13 -6.76
C PHE A 24 20.07 -3.39 -6.05
N MET A 25 20.23 -3.56 -4.74
CA MET A 25 21.33 -2.94 -3.99
C MET A 25 22.70 -3.47 -4.44
N LYS A 26 22.86 -4.79 -4.60
CA LYS A 26 24.11 -5.40 -5.14
C LYS A 26 24.42 -4.93 -6.56
N MET A 27 23.41 -4.63 -7.37
CA MET A 27 23.61 -4.03 -8.70
C MET A 27 24.12 -2.59 -8.60
N LEU A 28 23.54 -1.75 -7.73
CA LEU A 28 24.02 -0.38 -7.50
C LEU A 28 25.48 -0.35 -7.02
N GLU A 29 25.85 -1.24 -6.10
CA GLU A 29 27.24 -1.44 -5.65
C GLU A 29 28.16 -1.86 -6.81
N LYS A 30 27.72 -2.83 -7.62
CA LYS A 30 28.51 -3.39 -8.74
C LYS A 30 28.77 -2.37 -9.85
N ILE A 31 27.79 -1.51 -10.16
CA ILE A 31 27.97 -0.41 -11.14
C ILE A 31 28.64 0.83 -10.52
N LYS A 32 28.81 0.86 -9.19
CA LYS A 32 29.31 1.99 -8.39
C LYS A 32 28.48 3.26 -8.57
N PHE A 33 27.16 3.11 -8.53
CA PHE A 33 26.20 4.19 -8.76
C PHE A 33 26.39 5.35 -7.78
N GLN A 34 26.50 6.57 -8.30
CA GLN A 34 26.64 7.81 -7.53
C GLN A 34 25.41 8.71 -7.66
N ASP A 35 25.27 9.68 -6.76
CA ASP A 35 24.17 10.66 -6.78
C ASP A 35 24.20 11.58 -8.03
N THR A 36 25.34 11.64 -8.73
CA THR A 36 25.51 12.32 -10.02
C THR A 36 25.04 11.52 -11.23
N ASP A 37 24.95 10.19 -11.11
CA ASP A 37 24.51 9.31 -12.20
C ASP A 37 22.98 9.34 -12.33
N THR A 38 22.42 8.79 -13.40
CA THR A 38 20.97 8.65 -13.59
C THR A 38 20.60 7.22 -13.91
N LEU A 39 19.54 6.70 -13.29
CA LEU A 39 19.03 5.34 -13.50
C LEU A 39 17.57 5.38 -13.95
N TYR A 40 17.30 5.04 -15.21
CA TYR A 40 15.94 4.91 -15.71
C TYR A 40 15.38 3.52 -15.45
N ILE A 41 14.13 3.44 -14.95
CA ILE A 41 13.46 2.17 -14.64
C ILE A 41 12.23 2.02 -15.55
N LEU A 42 12.17 0.98 -16.37
CA LEU A 42 11.18 0.88 -17.45
C LEU A 42 9.84 0.26 -16.99
N GLY A 43 9.84 -0.61 -15.98
CA GLY A 43 8.64 -1.33 -15.55
C GLY A 43 8.88 -2.31 -14.39
N ASP A 44 7.82 -3.03 -14.02
CA ASP A 44 7.78 -4.21 -13.14
C ASP A 44 8.66 -4.15 -11.89
N ILE A 45 8.42 -3.12 -11.08
CA ILE A 45 9.18 -2.84 -9.86
C ILE A 45 8.73 -3.68 -8.66
N LEU A 46 7.43 -3.97 -8.52
CA LEU A 46 6.83 -4.37 -7.23
C LEU A 46 6.27 -5.80 -7.15
N ASP A 47 6.08 -6.50 -8.26
CA ASP A 47 5.42 -7.81 -8.24
C ASP A 47 6.39 -8.94 -7.81
N ARG A 48 5.85 -9.97 -7.17
CA ARG A 48 6.47 -11.28 -6.82
C ARG A 48 7.62 -11.35 -5.82
N GLY A 49 8.51 -10.36 -5.73
CA GLY A 49 9.71 -10.46 -4.87
C GLY A 49 9.47 -10.41 -3.37
N PRO A 50 10.52 -10.65 -2.57
CA PRO A 50 10.43 -10.69 -1.12
C PRO A 50 10.23 -9.30 -0.49
N ASN A 51 10.85 -8.26 -1.06
CA ASN A 51 11.04 -6.95 -0.40
C ASN A 51 10.50 -5.74 -1.21
N PRO A 52 9.31 -5.79 -1.85
CA PRO A 52 8.86 -4.74 -2.78
C PRO A 52 8.59 -3.39 -2.09
N ILE A 53 8.14 -3.40 -0.83
CA ILE A 53 7.95 -2.19 -0.04
C ILE A 53 9.28 -1.49 0.27
N GLN A 54 10.33 -2.26 0.59
CA GLN A 54 11.66 -1.74 0.88
C GLN A 54 12.31 -1.18 -0.40
N LEU A 55 12.14 -1.86 -1.53
CA LEU A 55 12.53 -1.37 -2.85
C LEU A 55 11.83 -0.06 -3.20
N LEU A 56 10.51 0.07 -3.02
CA LEU A 56 9.85 1.34 -3.33
C LEU A 56 10.36 2.48 -2.43
N ARG A 57 10.50 2.25 -1.11
CA ARG A 57 11.09 3.23 -0.20
C ARG A 57 12.47 3.71 -0.68
N ARG A 58 13.34 2.79 -1.09
CA ARG A 58 14.66 3.12 -1.64
C ARG A 58 14.56 3.95 -2.94
N LEU A 59 13.61 3.63 -3.81
CA LEU A 59 13.33 4.41 -5.03
C LEU A 59 12.63 5.76 -4.76
N MET A 60 12.09 6.00 -3.57
CA MET A 60 11.64 7.32 -3.11
C MET A 60 12.83 8.17 -2.59
N GLU A 61 13.83 7.53 -1.97
CA GLU A 61 15.05 8.18 -1.45
C GLU A 61 16.04 8.58 -2.57
N MET A 62 16.02 7.92 -3.72
CA MET A 62 16.94 8.15 -4.84
C MET A 62 16.32 9.09 -5.90
N PRO A 63 16.52 10.42 -5.84
CA PRO A 63 15.89 11.35 -6.80
C PRO A 63 16.29 11.05 -8.25
N ASN A 64 17.54 10.62 -8.46
CA ASN A 64 18.14 10.27 -9.73
C ASN A 64 17.79 8.86 -10.27
N ALA A 65 17.04 8.05 -9.51
CA ALA A 65 16.41 6.83 -10.02
C ALA A 65 14.99 7.15 -10.54
N ILE A 66 14.81 7.19 -11.85
CA ILE A 66 13.61 7.69 -12.53
C ILE A 66 12.84 6.54 -13.20
N PRO A 67 11.83 5.93 -12.56
CA PRO A 67 10.90 5.09 -13.28
C PRO A 67 10.07 5.87 -14.31
N ILE A 68 10.23 5.47 -15.58
CA ILE A 68 9.52 6.06 -16.73
C ILE A 68 8.05 5.64 -16.70
N VAL A 69 7.79 4.36 -16.39
CA VAL A 69 6.45 3.87 -16.06
C VAL A 69 6.31 3.84 -14.54
N GLY A 70 5.19 4.37 -14.05
CA GLY A 70 4.80 4.23 -12.65
C GLY A 70 5.27 5.33 -11.68
N ARG A 71 6.46 5.96 -11.81
CA ARG A 71 6.92 6.91 -10.76
C ARG A 71 5.95 8.07 -10.55
N VAL A 72 5.70 8.84 -11.61
CA VAL A 72 4.85 10.04 -11.53
C VAL A 72 3.44 9.64 -11.14
N PHE A 73 2.83 8.69 -11.86
CA PHE A 73 1.45 8.28 -11.59
C PHE A 73 1.27 7.69 -10.19
N LEU A 74 2.17 6.82 -9.71
CA LEU A 74 2.02 6.19 -8.40
C LEU A 74 2.36 7.16 -7.27
N MET A 75 3.43 7.97 -7.35
CA MET A 75 3.72 8.96 -6.30
C MET A 75 2.67 10.08 -6.25
N GLU A 76 2.19 10.56 -7.40
CA GLU A 76 1.19 11.63 -7.47
C GLU A 76 -0.21 11.11 -7.11
N SER A 77 -0.59 9.90 -7.55
CA SER A 77 -1.85 9.28 -7.11
C SER A 77 -1.81 8.88 -5.64
N VAL A 78 -0.68 8.35 -5.13
CA VAL A 78 -0.46 8.17 -3.67
C VAL A 78 -0.64 9.50 -2.97
N LYS A 79 -0.03 10.60 -3.41
CA LYS A 79 -0.18 11.91 -2.74
C LYS A 79 -1.60 12.46 -2.79
N LYS A 80 -2.29 12.45 -3.94
CA LYS A 80 -3.69 12.90 -4.08
C LYS A 80 -4.64 12.06 -3.21
N SER A 81 -4.35 10.78 -3.12
CA SER A 81 -4.95 9.83 -2.17
C SER A 81 -4.67 10.25 -0.72
N THR A 82 -3.41 10.53 -0.35
CA THR A 82 -2.96 11.09 0.94
C THR A 82 -3.60 12.45 1.27
N GLU A 83 -4.30 13.12 0.35
CA GLU A 83 -5.01 14.37 0.60
C GLU A 83 -6.54 14.19 0.79
N ARG A 84 -7.08 12.95 0.68
CA ARG A 84 -8.54 12.71 0.54
C ARG A 84 -9.23 11.77 1.55
N GLN A 85 -8.54 11.17 2.52
CA GLN A 85 -9.21 10.23 3.44
C GLN A 85 -10.19 10.92 4.35
N LYS A 86 -11.10 10.10 4.85
CA LYS A 86 -11.82 10.39 6.07
C LYS A 86 -11.64 9.24 7.05
N LEU A 87 -10.94 9.50 8.15
CA LEU A 87 -11.06 8.68 9.35
C LEU A 87 -12.50 8.83 9.89
N ILE A 88 -13.09 7.72 10.30
CA ILE A 88 -14.40 7.68 10.97
C ILE A 88 -14.20 6.85 12.24
N LEU A 89 -14.38 7.48 13.39
CA LEU A 89 -14.27 6.86 14.71
C LEU A 89 -15.62 6.29 15.15
N GLU A 90 -15.63 5.39 16.13
CA GLU A 90 -16.86 4.81 16.72
C GLU A 90 -17.81 5.89 17.29
N ALA A 91 -17.26 7.01 17.76
CA ALA A 91 -18.02 8.15 18.26
C ALA A 91 -18.57 9.09 17.17
N ASP A 92 -18.15 8.94 15.90
CA ASP A 92 -18.52 9.86 14.83
C ASP A 92 -19.94 9.61 14.31
N LYS A 93 -20.79 10.62 14.43
CA LYS A 93 -22.17 10.58 13.92
C LYS A 93 -22.19 10.70 12.39
N VAL A 94 -22.04 9.58 11.70
CA VAL A 94 -22.21 9.49 10.24
C VAL A 94 -23.69 9.74 9.90
N MET A 95 -23.98 10.92 9.34
CA MET A 95 -25.31 11.29 8.84
C MET A 95 -25.62 10.53 7.53
N VAL A 96 -26.03 9.26 7.65
CA VAL A 96 -26.51 8.46 6.53
C VAL A 96 -27.86 9.00 6.07
N GLN A 97 -27.86 9.80 4.99
CA GLN A 97 -29.09 10.20 4.32
C GLN A 97 -29.78 8.97 3.72
N SER A 98 -31.09 8.83 3.95
CA SER A 98 -31.90 7.80 3.28
C SER A 98 -32.20 8.22 1.84
N ILE A 99 -31.18 8.14 0.97
CA ILE A 99 -31.30 8.49 -0.44
C ILE A 99 -31.86 7.29 -1.19
N LYS A 100 -33.08 7.39 -1.72
CA LYS A 100 -33.59 6.44 -2.73
C LYS A 100 -32.90 6.68 -4.08
N LYS A 101 -31.60 6.40 -4.11
CA LYS A 101 -30.64 6.84 -5.14
C LYS A 101 -30.78 6.11 -6.48
N TYR A 102 -31.38 4.91 -6.45
CA TYR A 102 -31.55 4.05 -7.61
C TYR A 102 -32.98 3.52 -7.64
N GLU A 103 -33.53 3.33 -8.83
CA GLU A 103 -34.89 2.81 -9.06
C GLU A 103 -34.92 1.28 -9.17
N ASN A 104 -33.78 0.68 -9.54
CA ASN A 104 -33.61 -0.75 -9.74
C ASN A 104 -32.95 -1.42 -8.53
N ASP A 105 -33.25 -2.70 -8.31
CA ASP A 105 -32.65 -3.51 -7.24
C ASP A 105 -31.14 -3.73 -7.42
N ALA A 106 -30.44 -3.90 -6.30
CA ALA A 106 -29.00 -4.14 -6.29
C ALA A 106 -28.64 -5.55 -6.78
N ARG A 107 -27.92 -5.63 -7.91
CA ARG A 107 -27.46 -6.92 -8.48
C ARG A 107 -26.31 -7.53 -7.67
N VAL A 108 -26.64 -8.43 -6.76
CA VAL A 108 -25.67 -9.23 -5.98
C VAL A 108 -25.02 -10.32 -6.85
N ILE A 109 -23.70 -10.47 -6.77
CA ILE A 109 -22.94 -11.53 -7.47
C ILE A 109 -21.91 -12.13 -6.49
N VAL A 110 -21.90 -13.45 -6.35
CA VAL A 110 -20.86 -14.21 -5.62
C VAL A 110 -19.90 -14.83 -6.64
N SER A 111 -18.59 -14.79 -6.37
CA SER A 111 -17.59 -15.40 -7.25
C SER A 111 -16.34 -15.84 -6.48
N LYS A 112 -15.49 -16.66 -7.11
CA LYS A 112 -14.20 -17.11 -6.55
C LYS A 112 -13.02 -16.15 -6.84
N LYS A 113 -13.29 -14.97 -7.42
CA LYS A 113 -12.27 -13.97 -7.76
C LYS A 113 -11.70 -13.29 -6.51
N ARG A 114 -10.43 -12.90 -6.55
CA ARG A 114 -9.81 -11.98 -5.57
C ARG A 114 -10.39 -10.57 -5.71
N THR A 115 -10.25 -9.75 -4.67
CA THR A 115 -10.88 -8.42 -4.58
C THR A 115 -10.65 -7.53 -5.82
N PHE A 116 -9.39 -7.38 -6.27
CA PHE A 116 -9.10 -6.58 -7.47
C PHE A 116 -9.45 -7.28 -8.79
N GLU A 117 -9.44 -8.61 -8.88
CA GLU A 117 -9.91 -9.36 -10.07
C GLU A 117 -11.43 -9.21 -10.30
N ALA A 118 -12.18 -8.98 -9.22
CA ALA A 118 -13.58 -8.61 -9.25
C ALA A 118 -13.75 -7.12 -9.59
N ALA A 119 -13.03 -6.22 -8.90
CA ALA A 119 -13.12 -4.77 -9.11
C ALA A 119 -12.69 -4.32 -10.53
N ALA A 120 -11.73 -5.01 -11.15
CA ALA A 120 -11.25 -4.69 -12.51
C ALA A 120 -12.37 -4.69 -13.57
N ALA A 121 -13.42 -5.49 -13.39
CA ALA A 121 -14.59 -5.51 -14.28
C ALA A 121 -15.46 -4.24 -14.19
N TYR A 122 -15.20 -3.36 -13.22
CA TYR A 122 -15.97 -2.16 -12.92
C TYR A 122 -15.12 -0.88 -12.95
N ARG A 123 -13.91 -0.92 -13.53
CA ARG A 123 -12.91 0.16 -13.48
C ARG A 123 -13.37 1.55 -13.99
N GLN A 124 -14.42 1.61 -14.81
CA GLN A 124 -15.02 2.86 -15.30
C GLN A 124 -16.16 3.40 -14.40
N LEU A 125 -16.49 2.70 -13.32
CA LEU A 125 -17.49 3.09 -12.33
C LEU A 125 -16.80 3.48 -11.02
N ARG A 126 -17.50 4.26 -10.18
CA ARG A 126 -17.12 4.48 -8.78
C ARG A 126 -17.24 3.19 -7.98
N THR A 127 -16.20 2.37 -8.08
CA THR A 127 -16.08 1.09 -7.41
C THR A 127 -15.56 1.29 -5.99
N VAL A 128 -16.07 0.48 -5.07
CA VAL A 128 -15.65 0.46 -3.67
C VAL A 128 -15.19 -0.95 -3.35
N VAL A 129 -14.07 -1.11 -2.63
CA VAL A 129 -13.63 -2.41 -2.13
C VAL A 129 -13.46 -2.39 -0.62
N HIS A 130 -13.72 -3.52 0.02
CA HIS A 130 -13.53 -3.68 1.47
C HIS A 130 -12.17 -4.34 1.74
N ASN A 131 -11.36 -3.71 2.57
CA ASN A 131 -10.12 -4.29 3.09
C ASN A 131 -10.40 -4.96 4.44
N PHE A 132 -10.09 -6.25 4.54
CA PHE A 132 -10.20 -7.04 5.78
C PHE A 132 -8.96 -6.79 6.64
N ALA A 133 -8.95 -5.65 7.32
CA ALA A 133 -7.74 -5.08 7.91
C ALA A 133 -7.30 -5.77 9.21
N SER A 134 -5.99 -5.78 9.50
CA SER A 134 -5.49 -6.04 10.85
C SER A 134 -5.90 -4.90 11.79
N GLY A 135 -6.38 -5.25 12.99
CA GLY A 135 -6.68 -4.31 14.06
C GLY A 135 -5.46 -3.82 14.84
N SER A 136 -4.24 -4.10 14.38
CA SER A 136 -2.99 -3.73 15.07
C SER A 136 -1.83 -3.35 14.15
N ASN A 137 -1.76 -3.90 12.93
CA ASN A 137 -0.63 -3.70 12.02
C ASN A 137 -1.12 -3.15 10.66
N PRO A 138 -0.84 -1.87 10.30
CA PRO A 138 -1.23 -1.29 9.02
C PRO A 138 -0.71 -2.08 7.81
N GLY A 139 -1.62 -2.70 7.05
CA GLY A 139 -1.26 -3.57 5.93
C GLY A 139 -0.89 -5.00 6.32
N GLY A 140 -1.21 -5.44 7.54
CA GLY A 140 -1.01 -6.82 8.01
C GLY A 140 0.44 -7.27 7.95
N GLY A 141 0.67 -8.53 7.54
CA GLY A 141 2.00 -9.12 7.41
C GLY A 141 2.69 -8.81 6.08
N VAL A 142 2.34 -7.73 5.37
CA VAL A 142 2.78 -7.53 3.97
C VAL A 142 4.30 -7.39 3.84
N VAL A 143 4.95 -6.77 4.83
CA VAL A 143 6.42 -6.63 4.93
C VAL A 143 7.14 -7.92 5.34
N HIS A 144 6.40 -8.98 5.66
CA HIS A 144 6.91 -10.30 6.00
C HIS A 144 6.46 -11.38 5.00
N GLY A 145 5.81 -10.98 3.90
CA GLY A 145 5.39 -11.89 2.83
C GLY A 145 4.05 -12.61 3.08
N ALA A 146 3.28 -12.23 4.10
CA ALA A 146 1.97 -12.85 4.35
C ALA A 146 1.00 -12.69 3.17
N SER A 147 0.09 -13.64 2.99
CA SER A 147 -0.66 -13.86 1.74
C SER A 147 -2.19 -13.71 1.85
N ALA A 148 -2.67 -13.09 2.94
CA ALA A 148 -4.09 -12.82 3.14
C ALA A 148 -4.57 -11.59 2.33
N GLN A 149 -5.82 -11.18 2.57
CA GLN A 149 -6.56 -10.26 1.69
C GLN A 149 -5.95 -8.85 1.72
N GLU A 150 -5.66 -8.33 2.91
CA GLU A 150 -5.04 -7.01 3.10
C GLU A 150 -3.64 -6.95 2.44
N GLU A 151 -2.79 -7.96 2.64
CA GLU A 151 -1.43 -7.96 2.09
C GLU A 151 -1.43 -8.04 0.55
N CYS A 152 -2.40 -8.74 -0.03
CA CYS A 152 -2.62 -8.74 -1.48
C CYS A 152 -3.09 -7.37 -1.99
N LEU A 153 -4.01 -6.69 -1.30
CA LEU A 153 -4.40 -5.32 -1.65
C LEU A 153 -3.20 -4.36 -1.51
N CYS A 154 -2.39 -4.52 -0.47
CA CYS A 154 -1.19 -3.73 -0.16
C CYS A 154 -0.01 -3.91 -1.12
N ARG A 155 0.10 -5.07 -1.81
CA ARG A 155 1.08 -5.28 -2.90
C ARG A 155 0.56 -4.81 -4.26
N CYS A 156 -0.72 -5.05 -4.55
CA CYS A 156 -1.32 -4.77 -5.86
C CYS A 156 -1.85 -3.33 -6.02
N SER A 157 -1.66 -2.47 -5.01
CA SER A 157 -1.99 -1.05 -5.04
C SER A 157 -1.07 -0.28 -4.10
N GLY A 158 -1.18 1.05 -4.04
CA GLY A 158 -0.46 1.83 -3.04
C GLY A 158 -0.99 1.68 -1.60
N LEU A 159 -1.97 0.81 -1.33
CA LEU A 159 -2.73 0.76 -0.07
C LEU A 159 -1.82 0.76 1.16
N TYR A 160 -0.72 0.00 1.14
CA TYR A 160 0.25 -0.03 2.23
C TYR A 160 0.72 1.36 2.66
N PHE A 161 1.12 2.19 1.69
CA PHE A 161 1.68 3.51 1.98
C PHE A 161 0.66 4.40 2.66
N ASN A 162 -0.61 4.30 2.27
CA ASN A 162 -1.70 5.17 2.74
C ASN A 162 -2.58 4.54 3.84
N LEU A 163 -2.15 3.39 4.37
CA LEU A 163 -2.40 2.96 5.76
C LEU A 163 -1.24 3.37 6.70
N ASN A 164 -0.05 3.67 6.15
CA ASN A 164 1.19 3.97 6.87
C ASN A 164 1.57 5.48 6.84
N VAL A 165 0.79 6.30 6.12
CA VAL A 165 0.61 7.73 6.33
C VAL A 165 -0.90 8.02 6.39
N GLN A 166 -1.28 9.14 6.99
CA GLN A 166 -2.59 9.24 7.64
C GLN A 166 -3.83 9.39 6.71
N PRO A 167 -3.71 9.75 5.40
CA PRO A 167 -4.85 9.65 4.46
C PRO A 167 -4.69 8.84 3.10
N MET A 168 -5.78 8.66 2.30
CA MET A 168 -6.08 7.70 1.18
C MET A 168 -7.47 8.05 0.47
N TRP A 169 -7.98 7.79 -0.78
CA TRP A 169 -7.65 7.09 -2.07
C TRP A 169 -8.20 7.80 -3.35
N ASP A 170 -7.91 7.19 -4.52
CA ASP A 170 -8.34 7.39 -5.93
C ASP A 170 -7.81 6.14 -6.72
N ASP A 171 -8.39 5.55 -7.77
CA ASP A 171 -9.72 5.68 -8.38
C ASP A 171 -10.84 4.91 -7.62
N VAL A 172 -10.46 4.00 -6.72
CA VAL A 172 -11.37 3.08 -5.99
C VAL A 172 -11.39 3.42 -4.51
N ASP A 173 -12.58 3.69 -3.97
CA ASP A 173 -12.74 3.94 -2.53
C ASP A 173 -12.46 2.64 -1.74
N VAL A 174 -11.41 2.60 -0.91
CA VAL A 174 -11.10 1.43 -0.04
C VAL A 174 -11.64 1.66 1.36
N ILE A 175 -12.65 0.88 1.74
CA ILE A 175 -13.17 0.87 3.12
C ILE A 175 -12.33 -0.13 3.93
N THR A 176 -11.39 0.40 4.70
CA THR A 176 -10.59 -0.34 5.69
C THR A 176 -11.39 -0.48 6.99
N CYS A 177 -11.61 -1.72 7.43
CA CYS A 177 -12.15 -2.01 8.76
C CYS A 177 -11.53 -3.30 9.29
N ALA A 178 -11.17 -3.30 10.57
CA ALA A 178 -10.75 -4.52 11.26
C ALA A 178 -11.98 -5.28 11.76
N ALA A 179 -12.15 -6.51 11.29
CA ALA A 179 -13.15 -7.42 11.85
C ALA A 179 -12.72 -7.86 13.27
N PRO A 180 -13.66 -8.16 14.19
CA PRO A 180 -13.30 -8.77 15.47
C PRO A 180 -12.63 -10.13 15.21
N ASP A 181 -11.48 -10.37 15.83
CA ASP A 181 -10.81 -11.67 15.70
C ASP A 181 -11.58 -12.74 16.51
N LEU A 182 -11.93 -13.83 15.83
CA LEU A 182 -12.69 -14.95 16.39
C LEU A 182 -11.81 -16.20 16.61
N ARG A 183 -10.49 -16.08 16.46
CA ARG A 183 -9.53 -17.18 16.63
C ARG A 183 -9.11 -17.31 18.10
N GLU A 184 -9.04 -18.54 18.59
CA GLU A 184 -8.49 -18.85 19.93
C GLU A 184 -7.02 -18.44 20.08
N ASN A 185 -6.26 -18.44 18.98
CA ASN A 185 -4.93 -17.84 18.90
C ASN A 185 -4.84 -16.90 17.67
N PRO A 186 -4.74 -15.57 17.89
CA PRO A 186 -4.66 -14.59 16.80
C PRO A 186 -3.27 -14.48 16.14
N SER A 187 -2.20 -15.00 16.75
CA SER A 187 -0.86 -14.96 16.15
C SER A 187 -0.72 -15.94 14.97
N ASN A 188 0.16 -15.64 14.03
CA ASN A 188 0.55 -16.55 12.95
C ASN A 188 2.07 -16.47 12.67
N GLY A 189 2.58 -17.29 11.74
CA GLY A 189 4.02 -17.38 11.45
C GLY A 189 4.66 -16.10 10.88
N TYR A 190 3.85 -15.17 10.35
CA TYR A 190 4.28 -13.87 9.83
C TYR A 190 3.97 -12.71 10.79
N ASN A 191 2.90 -12.84 11.60
CA ASN A 191 2.49 -11.85 12.60
C ASN A 191 2.51 -12.50 13.99
N GLN A 192 3.66 -12.53 14.65
CA GLN A 192 3.79 -13.01 16.04
C GLN A 192 3.36 -11.91 17.02
N GLY A 193 2.43 -12.20 17.93
CA GLY A 193 1.87 -11.23 18.88
C GLY A 193 0.68 -10.41 18.33
N ASP A 194 0.26 -10.65 17.08
CA ASP A 194 -0.97 -10.04 16.55
C ASP A 194 -2.16 -10.47 17.42
N GLY A 195 -3.02 -9.52 17.78
CA GLY A 195 -4.14 -9.72 18.71
C GLY A 195 -3.78 -10.04 20.18
N SER A 196 -2.51 -10.19 20.57
CA SER A 196 -2.15 -10.39 22.00
C SER A 196 -2.04 -9.10 22.80
N ALA A 197 -1.90 -7.96 22.12
CA ALA A 197 -2.13 -6.66 22.74
C ALA A 197 -3.62 -6.51 23.07
N ARG A 198 -3.96 -6.10 24.31
CA ARG A 198 -5.29 -5.55 24.57
C ARG A 198 -5.51 -4.38 23.60
N VAL A 199 -6.60 -4.40 22.85
CA VAL A 199 -7.10 -3.21 22.14
C VAL A 199 -7.08 -2.06 23.12
N ILE A 200 -6.42 -0.95 22.76
CA ILE A 200 -6.39 0.24 23.59
C ILE A 200 -7.78 0.87 23.53
N LYS A 201 -8.66 0.42 24.44
CA LYS A 201 -9.90 1.12 24.76
C LYS A 201 -9.52 2.52 25.23
N LEU A 202 -9.68 3.49 24.35
CA LEU A 202 -9.72 4.89 24.74
C LEU A 202 -10.93 5.05 25.68
N HIS A 203 -10.63 5.14 26.98
CA HIS A 203 -11.56 5.22 28.12
C HIS A 203 -12.34 3.95 28.49
N GLU A 204 -11.66 3.01 29.15
CA GLU A 204 -12.27 2.29 30.27
C GLU A 204 -12.25 3.17 31.54
N LYS A 205 -13.28 4.02 31.74
CA LYS A 205 -13.79 4.52 33.04
C LYS A 205 -14.83 5.66 32.91
N THR A 206 -16.10 5.28 32.82
CA THR A 206 -17.15 5.80 33.72
C THR A 206 -18.15 4.67 33.94
N LYS A 207 -18.45 4.30 35.19
CA LYS A 207 -19.65 3.50 35.47
C LYS A 207 -20.82 4.48 35.59
N CYS A 208 -21.87 4.30 34.82
CA CYS A 208 -23.16 4.86 35.18
C CYS A 208 -23.77 4.02 36.30
N THR A 209 -24.07 4.70 37.41
CA THR A 209 -25.10 4.37 38.39
C THR A 209 -26.06 5.54 38.40
#